data_AF-A0A3S1EY65-F1
#
_entry.id   AF-A0A3S1EY65-F1
#
_cell.length_a   1.000
_cell.length_b   1.000
_cell.length_c   1.000
_cell.angle_alpha   90.00
_cell.angle_beta   90.00
_cell.angle_gamma   90.00
#
_symmetry.space_group_name_H-M   'P 1'
#
loop_
_entity.id
_entity.type
_entity.pdbx_description
1 polymer ?
#
loop_
_entity_poly.entity_id
_entity_poly.type
_entity_poly.pdbx_seq_one_letter_code
_entity_poly.pdbx_strand_id
1 'polypeptide(L)'
;MNARFSEYVTSGAFNMTLTRSQISTLAMLASGANEWAGASLERKGLAAPIASSLAEDRVEWRITGAGTIVMSLLFEAGLTNSGKDATAIEVDRLNGALGEANTTIRDVRRKTWSMFAKLQEAEIDNANLRRRIASLELEHKHPGVKLKAEFADCAPLVTARDPFPDVAAADLLDGDPDFSPTEPERTDHE
;
A
#
# COMPACT_ATOMS: atom_id res chain seq x y z
N MET A 1 3.28 21.15 6.17
CA MET A 1 4.42 22.10 6.25
C MET A 1 4.85 22.18 7.71
N ASN A 2 6.14 22.05 8.03
CA ASN A 2 6.62 22.00 9.42
C ASN A 2 6.76 23.42 10.01
N ALA A 3 5.82 23.83 10.87
CA ALA A 3 5.77 25.17 11.46
C ALA A 3 7.05 25.52 12.24
N ARG A 4 7.63 24.56 12.97
CA ARG A 4 8.84 24.79 13.77
C ARG A 4 10.07 25.07 12.91
N PHE A 5 10.20 24.38 11.78
CA PHE A 5 11.29 24.67 10.84
C PHE A 5 11.10 26.04 10.18
N SER A 6 9.87 26.37 9.78
CA SER A 6 9.55 27.68 9.20
C SER A 6 9.88 28.80 10.18
N GLU A 7 9.42 28.71 11.43
CA GLU A 7 9.71 29.66 12.51
C GLU A 7 11.21 29.82 12.74
N TYR A 8 11.94 28.71 12.77
CA TYR A 8 13.39 28.72 12.92
C TYR A 8 14.10 29.45 11.77
N VAL A 9 13.73 29.15 10.51
CA VAL A 9 14.30 29.80 9.31
C VAL A 9 13.99 31.28 9.26
N THR A 10 12.78 31.69 9.66
CA THR A 10 12.35 33.10 9.61
C THR A 10 12.79 33.94 10.82
N SER A 11 13.42 33.34 11.83
CA SER A 11 13.77 34.00 13.10
C SER A 11 14.88 35.08 13.02
N GLY A 12 15.38 35.43 11.84
CA GLY A 12 16.45 36.41 11.63
C GLY A 12 17.85 35.95 12.08
N ALA A 13 17.94 34.85 12.84
CA ALA A 13 19.16 34.22 13.32
C ALA A 13 19.39 32.82 12.70
N PHE A 14 19.01 32.64 11.44
CA PHE A 14 19.14 31.34 10.77
C PHE A 14 20.61 31.01 10.50
N ASN A 15 21.21 30.31 11.45
CA ASN A 15 22.47 29.60 11.28
C ASN A 15 22.25 28.15 11.70
N MET A 16 22.18 27.27 10.70
CA MET A 16 21.93 25.85 10.93
C MET A 16 23.25 25.11 11.14
N THR A 17 23.76 25.13 12.37
CA THR A 17 24.97 24.40 12.75
C THR A 17 24.60 23.04 13.34
N LEU A 18 25.06 21.94 12.76
CA LEU A 18 24.84 20.59 13.29
C LEU A 18 26.13 20.01 13.85
N THR A 19 26.07 19.40 15.04
CA THR A 19 27.20 18.65 15.57
C THR A 19 27.29 17.28 14.89
N ARG A 20 28.48 16.65 14.90
CA ARG A 20 28.65 15.29 14.37
C ARG A 20 27.70 14.27 15.01
N SER A 21 27.39 14.42 16.31
CA SER A 21 26.38 13.61 17.00
C SER A 21 24.98 13.83 16.42
N GLN A 22 24.59 15.09 16.17
CA GLN A 22 23.29 15.42 15.55
C GLN A 22 23.17 14.87 14.13
N ILE A 23 24.24 14.93 13.34
CA ILE A 23 24.31 14.35 11.99
C ILE A 23 24.13 12.82 12.06
N SER A 24 24.86 12.17 12.96
CA SER A 24 24.74 10.71 13.16
C SER A 24 23.32 10.31 13.57
N THR A 25 22.71 11.06 14.49
CA THR A 25 21.33 10.80 14.93
C THR A 25 20.33 11.01 13.80
N LEU A 26 20.48 12.07 13.01
CA LEU A 26 19.61 12.32 11.87
C LEU A 26 19.69 11.19 10.84
N ALA A 27 20.90 10.67 10.59
CA ALA A 27 21.13 9.51 9.73
C ALA A 27 20.48 8.23 10.28
N MET A 28 20.53 8.02 11.60
CA MET A 28 19.85 6.90 12.25
C MET A 28 18.33 7.00 12.11
N LEU A 29 17.75 8.18 12.35
CA LEU A 29 16.32 8.42 12.17
C LEU A 29 15.89 8.21 10.71
N ALA A 30 16.70 8.65 9.75
CA ALA A 30 16.47 8.39 8.33
C ALA A 30 16.52 6.90 7.96
N SER A 31 17.26 6.09 8.73
CA SER A 31 17.36 4.64 8.53
C SER A 31 16.24 3.86 9.25
N GLY A 32 15.29 4.54 9.88
CA GLY A 32 14.15 3.90 10.58
C GLY A 32 14.41 3.57 12.05
N ALA A 33 15.43 4.18 12.68
CA ALA A 33 15.54 4.13 14.13
C ALA A 33 14.41 4.95 14.77
N ASN A 34 13.62 4.31 15.64
CA ASN A 34 12.42 4.90 16.21
C ASN A 34 12.60 5.42 17.64
N GLU A 35 13.70 5.03 18.30
CA GLU A 35 14.00 5.39 19.68
C GLU A 35 15.08 6.45 19.74
N TRP A 36 14.68 7.65 20.13
CA TRP A 36 15.59 8.76 20.40
C TRP A 36 14.95 9.76 21.36
N ALA A 37 15.75 10.60 22.02
CA ALA A 37 15.28 11.57 23.01
C ALA A 37 16.13 12.83 22.97
N GLY A 38 16.26 13.48 21.81
CA GLY A 38 17.01 14.73 21.72
C GLY A 38 16.14 15.92 21.33
N ALA A 39 15.96 16.85 22.26
CA ALA A 39 15.24 18.10 22.01
C ALA A 39 15.91 19.01 20.96
N SER A 40 17.12 18.71 20.47
CA SER A 40 17.86 19.64 19.61
C SER A 40 17.48 19.55 18.13
N LEU A 41 17.24 18.36 17.56
CA LEU A 41 16.74 18.26 16.18
C LEU A 41 15.26 18.64 16.12
N GLU A 42 14.52 18.41 17.20
CA GLU A 42 13.13 18.86 17.37
C GLU A 42 13.01 20.38 17.31
N ARG A 43 13.83 21.10 18.09
CA ARG A 43 13.85 22.57 18.10
C ARG A 43 14.22 23.17 16.75
N LYS A 44 15.04 22.45 15.97
CA LYS A 44 15.39 22.82 14.59
C LYS A 44 14.33 22.36 13.57
N GLY A 45 13.26 21.70 14.00
CA GLY A 45 12.22 21.17 13.12
C GLY A 45 12.70 20.06 12.16
N LEU A 46 13.85 19.42 12.42
CA LEU A 46 14.39 18.35 11.57
C LEU A 46 13.86 16.96 11.95
N ALA A 47 13.43 16.80 13.20
CA ALA A 47 12.75 15.60 13.69
C ALA A 47 11.50 16.01 14.47
N ALA A 48 10.50 15.14 14.55
CA ALA A 48 9.29 15.36 15.33
C ALA A 48 8.87 14.08 16.04
N PRO A 49 8.33 14.19 17.27
CA PRO A 49 7.72 13.06 17.94
C PRO A 49 6.40 12.70 17.25
N ILE A 50 6.12 11.41 17.15
CA ILE A 50 4.84 10.87 16.70
C ILE A 50 4.23 10.13 17.88
N ALA A 51 2.94 10.36 18.11
CA ALA A 51 2.21 9.61 19.12
C ALA A 51 2.14 8.13 18.71
N SER A 52 2.76 7.25 19.49
CA SER A 52 2.60 5.81 19.35
C SER A 52 1.14 5.44 19.66
N SER A 53 0.49 4.70 18.76
CA SER A 53 -0.86 4.16 18.98
C SER A 53 -0.87 2.85 19.77
N LEU A 54 0.31 2.29 20.08
CA LEU A 54 0.50 0.99 20.72
C LEU A 54 1.06 1.20 22.13
N ALA A 55 0.13 1.30 23.10
CA ALA A 55 0.17 0.88 24.51
C ALA A 55 1.45 0.98 25.39
N GLU A 56 2.54 1.62 25.00
CA GLU A 56 3.69 1.89 25.87
C GLU A 56 4.07 3.37 25.81
N ASP A 57 4.55 3.88 26.95
CA ASP A 57 5.02 5.24 27.24
C ASP A 57 6.23 5.69 26.39
N ARG A 58 6.41 5.11 25.20
CA ARG A 58 7.53 5.35 24.28
C ARG A 58 7.14 6.38 23.23
N VAL A 59 7.93 7.44 23.14
CA VAL A 59 7.82 8.45 22.10
C VAL A 59 8.60 7.98 20.87
N GLU A 60 7.90 7.71 19.77
CA GLU A 60 8.54 7.45 18.47
C GLU A 60 8.97 8.77 17.83
N TRP A 61 10.16 8.81 17.24
CA TRP A 61 10.66 9.99 16.55
C TRP A 61 10.82 9.72 15.07
N ARG A 62 10.39 10.68 14.24
CA ARG A 62 10.61 10.62 12.80
C ARG A 62 11.27 11.88 12.26
N ILE A 63 12.02 11.67 11.18
CA ILE A 63 12.56 12.76 10.37
C ILE A 63 11.42 13.53 9.71
N THR A 64 11.55 14.85 9.64
CA THR A 64 10.57 15.72 8.98
C THR A 64 10.99 15.94 7.52
N GLY A 65 10.11 16.52 6.70
CA GLY A 65 10.49 16.88 5.33
C GLY A 65 11.72 17.80 5.27
N ALA A 66 11.84 18.76 6.19
CA ALA A 66 13.03 19.61 6.30
C ALA A 66 14.27 18.82 6.74
N GLY A 67 14.12 17.90 7.70
CA GLY A 67 15.20 17.00 8.10
C GLY A 67 15.72 16.15 6.95
N THR A 68 14.83 15.68 6.08
CA THR A 68 15.17 14.85 4.93
C THR A 68 16.01 15.63 3.91
N ILE A 69 15.60 16.85 3.57
CA ILE A 69 16.36 17.74 2.67
C ILE A 69 17.76 18.03 3.25
N VAL A 70 17.84 18.34 4.55
CA VAL A 70 19.12 18.58 5.23
C VAL A 70 19.99 17.33 5.20
N MET A 71 19.41 16.14 5.36
CA MET A 71 20.14 14.89 5.27
C MET A 71 20.72 14.64 3.87
N SER A 72 19.98 14.94 2.80
CA SER A 72 20.50 14.86 1.43
C SER A 72 21.69 15.81 1.22
N LEU A 73 21.64 17.03 1.77
CA LEU A 73 22.77 17.96 1.72
C LEU A 73 23.99 17.46 2.51
N LEU A 74 23.78 16.84 3.67
CA LEU A 74 24.85 16.26 4.48
C LEU A 74 25.48 15.04 3.80
N PHE A 75 24.68 14.26 3.07
CA PHE A 75 25.15 13.14 2.25
C PHE A 75 26.03 13.61 1.10
N GLU A 76 25.57 14.61 0.33
CA GLU A 76 26.36 15.21 -0.76
C GLU A 76 27.68 15.82 -0.25
N ALA A 77 27.65 16.42 0.94
CA ALA A 77 28.84 16.96 1.60
C ALA A 77 29.80 15.89 2.17
N GLY A 78 29.46 14.59 2.06
CA GLY A 78 30.27 13.49 2.61
C GLY A 78 30.33 13.46 4.13
N LEU A 79 29.38 14.10 4.81
CA LEU A 79 29.33 14.20 6.28
C LEU A 79 28.62 13.01 6.94
N THR A 80 28.03 12.13 6.14
CA THR A 80 27.27 10.97 6.60
C THR A 80 27.92 9.69 6.09
N ASN A 81 28.10 8.70 6.97
CA ASN A 81 28.65 7.40 6.59
C ASN A 81 27.62 6.48 5.90
N SER A 82 26.36 6.91 5.81
CA SER A 82 25.31 6.16 5.14
C SER A 82 25.50 6.29 3.63
N GLY A 83 25.82 5.20 2.92
CA GLY A 83 26.07 5.20 1.48
C GLY A 83 24.83 5.38 0.58
N LYS A 84 23.69 5.85 1.13
CA LYS A 84 22.43 6.03 0.41
C LYS A 84 21.72 7.29 0.88
N ASP A 85 21.11 8.02 -0.06
CA ASP A 85 20.29 9.20 0.20
C ASP A 85 19.03 8.82 1.00
N ALA A 86 18.74 9.57 2.06
CA ALA A 86 17.57 9.38 2.91
C ALA A 86 16.25 9.52 2.15
N THR A 87 16.19 10.37 1.13
CA THR A 87 14.99 10.49 0.28
C THR A 87 14.78 9.22 -0.54
N ALA A 88 15.84 8.69 -1.15
CA ALA A 88 15.80 7.46 -1.94
C ALA A 88 15.38 6.26 -1.09
N ILE A 89 15.90 6.17 0.14
CA ILE A 89 15.50 5.11 1.10
C ILE A 89 13.99 5.17 1.40
N GLU A 90 13.44 6.36 1.68
CA GLU A 90 12.02 6.46 1.99
C GLU A 90 11.14 6.23 0.76
N VAL A 91 11.57 6.65 -0.42
CA VAL A 91 10.88 6.34 -1.68
C VAL A 91 10.86 4.84 -1.94
N ASP A 92 11.99 4.15 -1.79
CA ASP A 92 12.07 2.70 -1.92
C ASP A 92 11.18 1.98 -0.90
N ARG A 93 11.17 2.46 0.35
CA ARG A 93 10.33 1.93 1.42
C ARG A 93 8.85 2.10 1.12
N LEU A 94 8.44 3.28 0.66
CA LEU A 94 7.06 3.59 0.28
C LEU A 94 6.62 2.77 -0.94
N ASN A 95 7.49 2.61 -1.94
CA ASN A 95 7.24 1.76 -3.10
C ASN A 95 7.08 0.30 -2.72
N GLY A 96 7.90 -0.21 -1.80
CA GLY A 96 7.76 -1.56 -1.24
C GLY A 96 6.43 -1.76 -0.53
N ALA A 97 6.07 -0.84 0.38
CA ALA A 97 4.81 -0.87 1.10
C ALA A 97 3.58 -0.78 0.17
N LEU A 98 3.67 0.03 -0.89
CA LEU A 98 2.64 0.13 -1.92
C LEU A 98 2.50 -1.20 -2.70
N GLY A 99 3.62 -1.85 -3.02
CA GLY A 99 3.65 -3.17 -3.63
C GLY A 99 2.91 -4.21 -2.79
N GLU A 100 3.20 -4.28 -1.49
CA GLU A 100 2.55 -5.20 -0.54
C GLU A 100 1.04 -4.93 -0.39
N ALA A 101 0.65 -3.65 -0.35
CA ALA A 101 -0.75 -3.26 -0.30
C ALA A 101 -1.48 -3.72 -1.58
N ASN A 102 -0.86 -3.52 -2.74
CA ASN A 102 -1.43 -3.93 -4.02
C ASN A 102 -1.58 -5.46 -4.15
N THR A 103 -0.60 -6.25 -3.66
CA THR A 103 -0.74 -7.70 -3.63
C THR A 103 -1.87 -8.14 -2.71
N THR A 104 -2.01 -7.49 -1.55
CA THR A 104 -3.09 -7.77 -0.60
C THR A 104 -4.47 -7.47 -1.21
N ILE A 105 -4.61 -6.34 -1.92
CA ILE A 105 -5.84 -5.98 -2.62
C ILE A 105 -6.19 -7.04 -3.68
N ARG A 106 -5.21 -7.50 -4.46
CA ARG A 106 -5.44 -8.56 -5.47
C ARG A 106 -5.91 -9.86 -4.84
N ASP A 107 -5.30 -10.26 -3.73
CA ASP A 107 -5.68 -11.48 -3.01
C ASP A 107 -7.08 -11.39 -2.40
N VAL A 108 -7.42 -10.26 -1.78
CA VAL A 108 -8.77 -10.02 -1.26
C VAL A 108 -9.79 -10.04 -2.39
N ARG A 109 -9.50 -9.37 -3.52
CA ARG A 109 -10.36 -9.40 -4.70
C ARG A 109 -10.58 -10.85 -5.16
N ARG A 110 -9.52 -11.65 -5.32
CA ARG A 110 -9.65 -13.06 -5.72
C ARG A 110 -10.53 -13.86 -4.74
N LYS A 111 -10.34 -13.68 -3.44
CA LYS A 111 -11.17 -14.34 -2.41
C LYS A 111 -12.64 -13.93 -2.50
N THR A 112 -12.91 -12.64 -2.66
CA THR A 112 -14.26 -12.11 -2.81
C THR A 112 -14.96 -12.68 -4.04
N TRP A 113 -14.26 -12.76 -5.18
CA TRP A 113 -14.80 -13.39 -6.40
C TRP A 113 -15.12 -14.88 -6.19
N SER A 114 -14.24 -15.62 -5.51
CA SER A 114 -14.50 -17.02 -5.16
C SER A 114 -15.69 -17.19 -4.21
N MET A 115 -15.86 -16.28 -3.24
CA MET A 115 -17.01 -16.29 -2.34
C MET A 115 -18.30 -15.96 -3.07
N PHE A 116 -18.31 -14.99 -3.97
CA PHE A 116 -19.49 -14.67 -4.79
C PHE A 116 -19.89 -15.85 -5.69
N ALA A 117 -18.94 -16.54 -6.31
CA ALA A 117 -19.22 -17.73 -7.11
C ALA A 117 -19.88 -18.84 -6.26
N LYS A 118 -19.35 -19.09 -5.05
CA LYS A 118 -19.94 -20.06 -4.10
C LYS A 118 -21.32 -19.65 -3.61
N LEU A 119 -21.55 -18.36 -3.38
CA LEU A 119 -22.85 -17.82 -2.99
C LEU A 119 -23.87 -18.08 -4.12
N GLN A 120 -23.50 -17.77 -5.36
CA GLN A 120 -24.34 -17.96 -6.52
C GLN A 120 -24.67 -19.45 -6.76
N GLU A 121 -23.69 -20.33 -6.60
CA GLU A 121 -23.90 -21.79 -6.67
C GLU A 121 -24.91 -22.26 -5.60
N ALA A 122 -24.73 -21.82 -4.36
CA ALA A 122 -25.64 -22.16 -3.27
C ALA A 122 -27.07 -21.60 -3.48
N GLU A 123 -27.19 -20.41 -4.08
CA GLU A 123 -28.49 -19.82 -4.43
C GLU A 123 -29.22 -20.64 -5.51
N ILE A 124 -28.49 -21.11 -6.52
CA ILE A 124 -29.02 -22.00 -7.57
C ILE A 124 -29.49 -23.31 -6.96
N ASP A 125 -28.68 -23.93 -6.09
CA ASP A 125 -29.04 -25.16 -5.40
C ASP A 125 -30.28 -24.99 -4.51
N ASN A 126 -30.37 -23.88 -3.78
CA ASN A 126 -31.54 -23.58 -2.94
C ASN A 126 -32.81 -23.45 -3.81
N ALA A 127 -32.72 -22.76 -4.95
CA ALA A 127 -33.82 -22.64 -5.88
C ALA A 127 -34.26 -24.01 -6.43
N ASN A 128 -33.32 -24.89 -6.77
CA ASN A 128 -33.59 -26.24 -7.25
C ASN A 128 -34.26 -27.11 -6.18
N LEU A 129 -33.77 -27.07 -4.93
CA LEU A 129 -34.36 -27.79 -3.80
C LEU A 129 -35.78 -27.31 -3.49
N ARG A 130 -36.02 -25.99 -3.47
CA ARG A 130 -37.38 -25.43 -3.28
C ARG A 130 -38.35 -25.91 -4.34
N ARG A 131 -37.93 -25.94 -5.61
CA ARG A 131 -38.75 -26.47 -6.71
C ARG A 131 -39.01 -27.97 -6.57
N ARG A 132 -38.01 -28.75 -6.14
CA ARG A 132 -38.17 -30.19 -5.90
C ARG A 132 -39.17 -30.47 -4.77
N ILE A 133 -39.06 -29.75 -3.66
CA ILE A 133 -40.01 -29.84 -2.55
C ILE A 133 -41.43 -29.52 -3.04
N ALA A 134 -41.60 -28.40 -3.76
CA ALA A 134 -42.91 -28.02 -4.32
C ALA A 134 -43.49 -29.10 -5.25
N SER A 135 -42.67 -29.74 -6.08
CA SER A 135 -43.13 -30.84 -6.95
C SER A 135 -43.59 -32.07 -6.16
N LEU A 136 -42.87 -32.44 -5.09
CA LEU A 136 -43.20 -33.58 -4.24
C LEU A 136 -44.46 -33.31 -3.41
N GLU A 137 -44.65 -32.09 -2.91
CA GLU A 137 -45.88 -31.68 -2.22
C GLU A 137 -47.11 -31.75 -3.12
N LEU A 138 -46.96 -31.43 -4.41
CA LEU A 138 -48.01 -31.51 -5.42
C LEU A 138 -48.37 -32.96 -5.74
N GLU A 139 -47.37 -33.83 -5.92
CA GLU A 139 -47.59 -35.28 -6.11
C GLU A 139 -48.27 -35.92 -4.89
N HIS A 140 -47.94 -35.48 -3.68
CA HIS A 140 -48.59 -35.96 -2.46
C HIS A 140 -50.05 -35.53 -2.35
N LYS A 141 -50.39 -34.30 -2.78
CA LYS A 141 -51.77 -33.78 -2.80
C LYS A 141 -52.61 -34.37 -3.93
N HIS A 142 -51.99 -34.73 -5.05
CA HIS A 142 -52.66 -35.25 -6.25
C HIS A 142 -51.94 -36.49 -6.80
N PRO A 143 -52.19 -37.69 -6.23
CA PRO A 143 -51.54 -38.91 -6.66
C PRO A 143 -51.91 -39.25 -8.11
N GLY A 144 -50.93 -39.18 -9.01
CA GLY A 144 -51.07 -39.49 -10.44
C GLY A 144 -50.72 -38.36 -11.41
N VAL A 145 -50.57 -37.12 -10.94
CA VAL A 145 -50.10 -36.00 -11.76
C VAL A 145 -48.57 -35.94 -11.73
N LYS A 146 -47.91 -36.63 -12.67
CA LYS A 146 -46.48 -36.45 -12.89
C LYS A 146 -46.29 -35.16 -13.68
N LEU A 147 -45.73 -34.13 -13.06
CA LEU A 147 -45.13 -33.03 -13.83
C LEU A 147 -44.03 -33.66 -14.68
N LYS A 148 -44.15 -33.59 -16.01
CA LYS A 148 -43.05 -33.93 -16.90
C LYS A 148 -41.83 -33.15 -16.42
N ALA A 149 -40.81 -33.87 -15.94
CA ALA A 149 -39.51 -33.30 -15.61
C ALA A 149 -38.77 -32.93 -16.90
N GLU A 150 -39.41 -32.16 -17.79
CA GLU A 150 -38.78 -31.51 -18.92
C GLU A 150 -38.26 -30.15 -18.44
N PHE A 151 -37.31 -30.16 -17.50
CA PHE A 151 -36.62 -28.93 -17.09
C PHE A 151 -35.15 -29.26 -16.84
N ALA A 152 -34.52 -29.87 -17.85
CA ALA A 152 -33.09 -30.08 -17.89
C ALA A 152 -32.30 -28.83 -18.26
N ASP A 153 -32.90 -27.86 -18.96
CA ASP A 153 -32.16 -26.71 -19.51
C ASP A 153 -32.97 -25.41 -19.38
N CYS A 154 -32.84 -24.71 -18.26
CA CYS A 154 -33.28 -23.31 -18.18
C CYS A 154 -32.20 -22.47 -17.50
N ALA A 155 -31.60 -21.62 -18.32
CA ALA A 155 -30.47 -20.73 -18.09
C ALA A 155 -30.48 -19.98 -16.74
N PRO A 156 -29.30 -19.62 -16.19
CA PRO A 156 -29.23 -18.78 -15.00
C PRO A 156 -29.98 -17.47 -15.24
N LEU A 157 -31.06 -17.29 -14.49
CA LEU A 157 -31.70 -15.98 -14.32
C LEU A 157 -30.70 -15.08 -13.60
N VAL A 158 -30.54 -13.87 -14.13
CA VAL A 158 -29.64 -12.79 -13.70
C VAL A 158 -28.29 -12.80 -14.43
N THR A 159 -28.27 -12.10 -15.56
CA THR A 159 -27.06 -11.43 -16.08
C THR A 159 -26.36 -10.75 -14.91
N ALA A 160 -25.08 -11.08 -14.70
CA ALA A 160 -24.20 -10.41 -13.78
C ALA A 160 -24.43 -8.88 -13.89
N ARG A 161 -25.17 -8.33 -12.93
CA ARG A 161 -25.21 -6.90 -12.76
C ARG A 161 -23.92 -6.61 -12.02
N ASP A 162 -22.91 -6.17 -12.74
CA ASP A 162 -21.63 -5.74 -12.17
C ASP A 162 -21.91 -4.91 -10.92
N PRO A 163 -21.53 -5.36 -9.72
CA PRO A 163 -21.62 -4.51 -8.55
C PRO A 163 -20.61 -3.35 -8.61
N PHE A 164 -19.69 -3.37 -9.58
CA PHE A 164 -18.75 -2.29 -9.87
C PHE A 164 -18.58 -2.16 -11.39
N PRO A 165 -19.17 -1.14 -12.05
CA PRO A 165 -18.88 -0.89 -13.45
C PRO A 165 -17.39 -0.62 -13.62
N ASP A 166 -16.83 -1.08 -14.74
CA ASP A 166 -15.48 -0.79 -15.17
C ASP A 166 -15.12 0.68 -14.91
N VAL A 167 -14.18 0.89 -13.99
CA VAL A 167 -13.33 2.08 -14.06
C VAL A 167 -12.13 1.67 -14.90
N ALA A 168 -12.36 1.55 -16.20
CA ALA A 168 -11.29 1.74 -17.16
C ALA A 168 -10.87 3.22 -17.09
N ALA A 169 -9.93 3.53 -16.20
CA ALA A 169 -9.12 4.75 -16.23
C ALA A 169 -7.92 4.61 -15.28
N ALA A 170 -6.99 3.72 -15.64
CA ALA A 170 -5.54 3.77 -15.39
C ALA A 170 -5.00 2.35 -15.70
N ASP A 171 -4.48 1.98 -16.87
CA ASP A 171 -3.74 2.76 -17.87
C ASP A 171 -2.86 3.83 -17.23
N LEU A 172 -1.99 3.40 -16.32
CA LEU A 172 -0.68 4.01 -16.16
C LEU A 172 0.25 3.03 -15.42
N LEU A 173 1.23 2.57 -16.19
CA LEU A 173 2.49 1.93 -15.79
C LEU A 173 2.47 0.40 -15.65
N ASP A 174 2.04 -0.28 -16.71
CA ASP A 174 2.86 -1.39 -17.23
C ASP A 174 4.11 -0.75 -17.86
N GLY A 175 5.15 -0.57 -17.04
CA GLY A 175 6.51 -0.30 -17.49
C GLY A 175 7.34 -1.51 -17.13
N ASP A 176 7.48 -2.44 -18.07
CA ASP A 176 8.50 -3.48 -18.01
C ASP A 176 9.87 -2.82 -17.80
N PRO A 177 10.65 -3.17 -16.76
CA PRO A 177 12.05 -2.86 -16.75
C PRO A 177 12.74 -3.89 -17.64
N ASP A 178 12.76 -3.61 -18.94
CA ASP A 178 13.58 -4.34 -19.90
C ASP A 178 15.06 -4.09 -19.52
N PHE A 179 15.61 -5.04 -18.75
CA PHE A 179 16.97 -5.02 -18.25
C PHE A 179 17.86 -5.67 -19.31
N SER A 180 18.17 -4.94 -20.38
CA SER A 180 19.25 -5.29 -21.29
C SER A 180 20.47 -4.39 -21.04
N PRO A 181 21.61 -4.93 -20.57
CA PRO A 181 22.82 -4.15 -20.37
C PRO A 181 23.46 -3.88 -21.74
N THR A 182 23.38 -2.65 -22.23
CA THR A 182 24.24 -2.18 -23.32
C THR A 182 25.66 -2.03 -22.79
N GLU A 183 26.56 -2.86 -23.32
CA GLU A 183 28.01 -2.77 -23.15
C GLU A 183 28.53 -1.38 -23.55
N PRO A 184 29.54 -0.82 -22.86
CA PRO A 184 30.21 0.38 -23.33
C PRO A 184 31.14 0.05 -24.51
N GLU A 185 30.83 0.61 -25.68
CA GLU A 185 31.76 0.67 -26.81
C GLU A 185 33.07 1.35 -26.37
N ARG A 186 34.15 0.57 -26.37
CA ARG A 186 35.51 1.10 -26.48
C ARG A 186 35.66 1.75 -27.85
N THR A 187 35.80 3.06 -27.88
CA THR A 187 36.48 3.74 -28.98
C THR A 187 37.87 4.13 -28.51
N ASP A 188 38.83 3.27 -28.84
CA ASP A 188 40.23 3.66 -29.01
C ASP A 188 40.28 4.65 -30.16
N HIS A 189 40.81 5.86 -29.96
CA HIS A 189 41.51 6.56 -31.03
C HIS A 189 42.61 7.46 -30.45
N GLU A 190 43.75 7.29 -31.11
CA GLU A 190 45.07 7.91 -30.97
C GLU A 190 45.07 9.44 -31.10
#